data_AF-A0A7W0Y399-F1
#
_entry.id   AF-A0A7W0Y399-F1
#
_cell.length_a   1.000
_cell.length_b   1.000
_cell.length_c   1.000
_cell.angle_alpha   90.00
_cell.angle_beta   90.00
_cell.angle_gamma   90.00
#
_symmetry.space_group_name_H-M   'P 1'
#
loop_
_entity.id
_entity.type
_entity.pdbx_description
1 polymer ?
#
loop_
_entity_poly.entity_id
_entity_poly.type
_entity_poly.pdbx_seq_one_letter_code
_entity_poly.pdbx_strand_id
1 'polypeptide(L)'
;AVDFQYAGRGCAMKDLAYLLHGRTDEPADGIAHDHLDTYFRHLRAALAPHVAVAALEAEWRSLYPVARLDFCRFLAGWRPASWKRDQRGQRFVRTALADVLR
;
A
#
# COMPACT_ATOMS: atom_id res chain seq x y z
N ALA A 1 -11.69 -15.69 15.16
CA ALA A 1 -10.25 -15.99 15.26
C ALA A 1 -9.49 -15.05 14.34
N VAL A 2 -8.26 -14.69 14.68
CA VAL A 2 -7.35 -13.88 13.84
C VAL A 2 -6.50 -14.80 12.97
N ASP A 3 -6.08 -14.31 11.79
CA ASP A 3 -5.31 -15.09 10.81
C ASP A 3 -3.87 -14.55 10.69
N PHE A 4 -2.89 -15.38 11.05
CA PHE A 4 -1.45 -15.06 10.98
C PHE A 4 -0.68 -16.02 10.07
N GLN A 5 -1.36 -16.76 9.20
CA GLN A 5 -0.74 -17.77 8.34
C GLN A 5 0.31 -17.21 7.36
N TYR A 6 0.31 -15.89 7.13
CA TYR A 6 1.19 -15.20 6.18
C TYR A 6 2.11 -14.15 6.82
N ALA A 7 2.25 -14.18 8.15
CA ALA A 7 3.18 -13.29 8.84
C ALA A 7 4.64 -13.63 8.50
N GLY A 8 5.49 -12.62 8.33
CA GLY A 8 6.89 -12.80 7.98
C GLY A 8 7.69 -11.51 8.07
N ARG A 9 9.00 -11.61 7.79
CA ARG A 9 9.88 -10.44 7.69
C ARG A 9 9.72 -9.79 6.32
N GLY A 10 9.83 -8.47 6.24
CA GLY A 10 9.79 -7.72 4.98
C GLY A 10 9.53 -6.22 5.20
N CYS A 11 9.37 -5.48 4.09
CA CYS A 11 8.93 -4.08 4.15
C CYS A 11 7.46 -4.03 4.59
N ALA A 12 7.17 -3.35 5.70
CA ALA A 12 5.81 -3.29 6.24
C ALA A 12 4.85 -2.42 5.40
N MET A 13 5.38 -1.73 4.38
CA MET A 13 4.54 -0.97 3.45
C MET A 13 3.56 -1.87 2.69
N LYS A 14 3.90 -3.14 2.48
CA LYS A 14 2.98 -4.15 1.95
C LYS A 14 1.75 -4.31 2.84
N ASP A 15 1.96 -4.48 4.14
CA ASP A 15 0.88 -4.70 5.10
C ASP A 15 -0.05 -3.47 5.15
N LEU A 16 0.53 -2.27 5.13
CA LEU A 16 -0.25 -1.02 5.10
C LEU A 16 -1.03 -0.85 3.80
N ALA A 17 -0.42 -1.11 2.64
CA ALA A 17 -1.11 -1.05 1.35
C ALA A 17 -2.28 -2.04 1.28
N TYR A 18 -2.10 -3.24 1.84
CA TYR A 18 -3.15 -4.29 1.84
C TYR A 18 -4.29 -3.90 2.79
N LEU A 19 -3.96 -3.35 3.97
CA LEU A 19 -4.94 -2.85 4.94
C LEU A 19 -5.80 -1.73 4.37
N LEU A 20 -5.21 -0.80 3.59
CA LEU A 20 -5.90 0.37 3.06
C LEU A 20 -6.63 0.12 1.73
N HIS A 21 -6.43 -1.03 1.10
CA HIS A 21 -7.06 -1.35 -0.18
C HIS A 21 -8.58 -1.56 -0.05
N GLY A 22 -9.33 -1.18 -1.10
CA GLY A 22 -10.75 -1.50 -1.24
C GLY A 22 -11.69 -0.57 -0.46
N ARG A 23 -11.14 0.48 0.16
CA ARG A 23 -11.91 1.53 0.82
C ARG A 23 -12.81 2.29 -0.15
N THR A 24 -13.96 2.75 0.34
CA THR A 24 -14.94 3.49 -0.45
C THR A 24 -14.52 4.93 -0.75
N ASP A 25 -13.68 5.50 0.10
CA ASP A 25 -13.15 6.86 0.07
C ASP A 25 -11.72 6.93 -0.49
N GLU A 26 -11.32 5.95 -1.29
CA GLU A 26 -10.00 5.93 -1.90
C GLU A 26 -9.82 7.13 -2.87
N PRO A 27 -8.70 7.87 -2.78
CA PRO A 27 -8.47 9.07 -3.59
C PRO A 27 -8.24 8.74 -5.06
N ALA A 28 -8.35 9.75 -5.93
CA ALA A 28 -8.30 9.58 -7.37
C ALA A 28 -6.95 9.04 -7.90
N ASP A 29 -5.85 9.41 -7.24
CA ASP A 29 -4.50 8.90 -7.50
C ASP A 29 -4.28 7.50 -6.89
N GLY A 30 -5.20 7.04 -6.04
CA GLY A 30 -5.11 5.78 -5.32
C GLY A 30 -4.03 5.75 -4.23
N ILE A 31 -3.52 6.90 -3.81
CA ILE A 31 -2.54 7.03 -2.72
C ILE A 31 -3.23 7.61 -1.50
N ALA A 32 -3.36 6.82 -0.43
CA ALA A 32 -4.10 7.21 0.76
C ALA A 32 -3.32 8.16 1.69
N HIS A 33 -2.96 9.36 1.21
CA HIS A 33 -2.08 10.33 1.89
C HIS A 33 -2.45 10.56 3.35
N ASP A 34 -3.71 10.88 3.66
CA ASP A 34 -4.14 11.15 5.05
C ASP A 34 -3.93 9.95 6.00
N HIS A 35 -4.06 8.74 5.46
CA HIS A 35 -3.88 7.50 6.22
C HIS A 35 -2.41 7.18 6.41
N LEU A 36 -1.59 7.45 5.39
CA LEU A 36 -0.13 7.39 5.50
C LEU A 36 0.36 8.40 6.53
N ASP A 37 -0.14 9.64 6.51
CA ASP A 37 0.20 10.68 7.48
C ASP A 37 -0.17 10.27 8.90
N THR A 38 -1.36 9.70 9.07
CA THR A 38 -1.80 9.14 10.35
C THR A 38 -0.88 8.01 10.81
N TYR A 39 -0.57 7.06 9.93
CA TYR A 39 0.31 5.94 10.24
C TYR A 39 1.71 6.42 10.65
N PHE A 40 2.33 7.29 9.85
CA PHE A 40 3.68 7.78 10.10
C PHE A 40 3.78 8.68 11.32
N ARG A 41 2.73 9.45 11.64
CA ARG A 41 2.64 10.19 12.91
C ARG A 41 2.75 9.23 14.11
N HIS A 42 2.04 8.10 14.08
CA HIS A 42 2.12 7.10 15.13
C HIS A 42 3.44 6.32 15.10
N LEU A 43 3.94 5.94 13.92
CA LEU A 43 5.20 5.23 13.78
C LEU A 43 6.38 6.05 14.31
N ARG A 44 6.45 7.35 14.00
CA ARG A 44 7.47 8.27 14.52
C ARG A 44 7.52 8.29 16.05
N ALA A 45 6.36 8.26 16.71
CA ALA A 45 6.28 8.25 18.17
C ALA A 45 6.68 6.91 18.80
N ALA A 46 6.57 5.80 18.05
CA ALA A 46 6.85 4.45 18.52
C ALA A 46 8.27 3.97 18.24
N LEU A 47 8.98 4.58 17.28
CA LEU A 47 10.33 4.21 16.91
C LEU A 47 11.37 4.70 17.90
N ALA A 48 12.46 3.94 18.03
CA ALA A 48 13.57 4.30 18.89
C ALA A 48 14.30 5.56 18.37
N PRO A 49 14.88 6.40 19.24
CA PRO A 49 15.51 7.68 18.85
C PRO A 49 16.66 7.57 17.84
N HIS A 50 17.29 6.40 17.73
CA HIS A 50 18.41 6.16 16.80
C HIS A 50 17.95 5.85 15.36
N VAL A 51 16.65 5.64 15.13
CA VAL A 51 16.11 5.38 13.81
C VAL A 51 15.99 6.71 13.05
N ALA A 52 16.58 6.77 11.86
CA ALA A 52 16.44 7.91 10.95
C ALA A 52 15.03 7.95 10.32
N VAL A 53 14.02 8.30 11.13
CA VAL A 53 12.61 8.12 10.76
C VAL A 53 12.19 8.91 9.52
N ALA A 54 12.78 10.08 9.28
CA ALA A 54 12.50 10.85 8.07
C ALA A 54 12.95 10.11 6.80
N ALA A 55 14.11 9.47 6.83
CA ALA A 55 14.61 8.68 5.71
C ALA A 55 13.78 7.40 5.52
N LEU A 56 13.46 6.71 6.62
CA LEU A 56 12.59 5.54 6.61
C LEU A 56 11.23 5.85 5.97
N GLU A 57 10.60 6.95 6.38
CA GLU A 57 9.31 7.34 5.86
C GLU A 57 9.36 7.73 4.39
N ALA A 58 10.39 8.47 3.97
CA ALA A 58 10.57 8.82 2.56
C ALA A 58 10.70 7.56 1.69
N GLU A 59 11.51 6.60 2.13
CA GLU A 59 11.64 5.30 1.46
C GLU A 59 10.31 4.54 1.44
N TRP A 60 9.64 4.43 2.58
CA TRP A 60 8.41 3.65 2.66
C TRP A 60 7.27 4.29 1.86
N ARG A 61 7.15 5.61 1.85
CA ARG A 61 6.16 6.31 1.01
C ARG A 61 6.41 6.09 -0.48
N SER A 62 7.67 6.06 -0.92
CA SER A 62 8.00 5.75 -2.32
C SER A 62 7.66 4.30 -2.69
N LEU A 63 7.65 3.39 -1.71
CA LEU A 63 7.26 1.99 -1.90
C LEU A 63 5.74 1.74 -1.86
N TYR A 64 4.92 2.66 -1.34
CA TYR A 64 3.46 2.45 -1.27
C TYR A 64 2.82 2.15 -2.63
N PRO A 65 3.11 2.89 -3.71
CA PRO A 65 2.53 2.59 -5.02
C PRO A 65 2.94 1.20 -5.53
N VAL A 66 4.19 0.79 -5.30
CA VAL A 66 4.71 -0.53 -5.67
C VAL A 66 4.00 -1.64 -4.89
N ALA A 67 3.85 -1.46 -3.57
CA ALA A 67 3.16 -2.39 -2.70
C ALA A 67 1.67 -2.57 -3.10
N ARG A 68 0.99 -1.47 -3.43
CA ARG A 68 -0.39 -1.51 -3.91
C ARG A 68 -0.50 -2.16 -5.29
N LEU A 69 0.45 -1.88 -6.20
CA LEU A 69 0.50 -2.52 -7.52
C LEU A 69 0.69 -4.04 -7.41
N ASP A 70 1.58 -4.48 -6.52
CA ASP A 70 1.76 -5.90 -6.22
C ASP A 70 0.48 -6.53 -5.67
N PHE A 71 -0.26 -5.83 -4.80
CA PHE A 71 -1.54 -6.33 -4.31
C PHE A 71 -2.59 -6.47 -5.42
N CYS A 72 -2.69 -5.48 -6.30
CA CYS A 72 -3.58 -5.55 -7.46
C CYS A 72 -3.23 -6.74 -8.36
N ARG A 73 -1.94 -6.98 -8.62
CA ARG A 73 -1.45 -8.18 -9.36
C ARG A 73 -1.86 -9.47 -8.65
N PHE A 74 -1.71 -9.53 -7.34
CA PHE A 74 -2.12 -10.67 -6.53
C PHE A 74 -3.63 -10.94 -6.63
N LEU A 75 -4.47 -9.91 -6.46
CA LEU A 75 -5.93 -10.02 -6.57
C LEU A 75 -6.38 -10.43 -7.97
N ALA A 76 -5.69 -9.95 -9.01
CA ALA A 76 -5.96 -10.33 -10.39
C ALA A 76 -5.77 -11.83 -10.63
N GLY A 77 -4.78 -12.44 -10.01
CA GLY A 77 -4.52 -13.89 -10.08
C GLY A 77 -5.39 -14.72 -9.14
N TRP A 78 -5.52 -14.31 -7.87
CA TRP A 78 -6.23 -15.09 -6.85
C TRP A 78 -7.75 -15.00 -7.01
N ARG A 79 -8.31 -13.80 -7.20
CA ARG A 79 -9.77 -13.57 -7.27
C ARG A 79 -10.17 -12.80 -8.54
N PRO A 80 -10.01 -13.38 -9.74
CA PRO A 80 -10.23 -12.68 -11.00
C PRO A 80 -11.62 -12.04 -11.13
N ALA A 81 -12.67 -12.71 -10.67
CA ALA A 81 -14.05 -12.20 -10.75
C ALA A 81 -14.25 -10.94 -9.89
N SER A 82 -13.64 -10.87 -8.70
CA SER A 82 -13.70 -9.68 -7.85
C SER A 82 -12.84 -8.56 -8.42
N TRP A 83 -11.62 -8.88 -8.88
CA TRP A 83 -10.71 -7.92 -9.50
C TRP A 83 -11.31 -7.24 -10.74
N LYS A 84 -12.06 -7.96 -11.57
CA LYS A 84 -12.78 -7.39 -12.73
C LYS A 84 -13.79 -6.31 -12.34
N ARG A 85 -14.28 -6.30 -11.10
CA ARG A 85 -15.24 -5.30 -10.60
C ARG A 85 -14.56 -4.14 -9.85
N ASP A 86 -13.29 -4.26 -9.48
CA ASP A 86 -12.56 -3.21 -8.77
C ASP A 86 -12.07 -2.12 -9.73
N GLN A 87 -12.94 -1.17 -10.04
CA GLN A 87 -12.63 -0.08 -10.97
C GLN A 87 -11.51 0.85 -10.46
N ARG A 88 -11.36 1.01 -9.13
CA ARG A 88 -10.36 1.91 -8.54
C ARG A 88 -8.97 1.30 -8.62
N GLY A 89 -8.84 0.01 -8.28
CA GLY A 89 -7.62 -0.74 -8.48
C GLY A 89 -7.20 -0.77 -9.95
N GLN A 90 -8.13 -1.05 -10.87
CA GLN A 90 -7.85 -1.06 -12.31
C GLN A 90 -7.35 0.29 -12.84
N ARG A 91 -7.93 1.39 -12.36
CA ARG A 91 -7.49 2.75 -12.71
C ARG A 91 -6.08 3.01 -12.24
N PHE A 92 -5.79 2.67 -10.98
CA PHE A 92 -4.47 2.83 -10.43
C PHE A 92 -3.40 2.04 -11.18
N VAL A 93 -3.66 0.76 -11.49
CA VAL A 93 -2.72 -0.07 -12.25
C VAL A 93 -2.37 0.58 -13.58
N ARG A 94 -3.36 1.11 -14.30
CA ARG A 94 -3.11 1.80 -15.58
C ARG A 94 -2.21 3.03 -15.41
N THR A 95 -2.48 3.87 -14.40
CA THR A 95 -1.67 5.06 -14.13
C THR A 95 -0.25 4.69 -13.70
N ALA A 96 -0.12 3.80 -12.72
CA ALA A 96 1.18 3.40 -12.18
C ALA A 96 2.07 2.74 -13.23
N LEU A 97 1.53 1.88 -14.10
CA LEU A 97 2.29 1.28 -15.19
C LEU A 97 2.73 2.31 -16.24
N ALA A 98 1.89 3.31 -16.53
CA ALA A 98 2.25 4.38 -17.44
C ALA A 98 3.40 5.25 -16.91
N ASP A 99 3.56 5.35 -15.59
CA ASP A 99 4.68 6.06 -14.97
C ASP A 99 5.96 5.22 -14.93
N VAL A 100 5.84 3.89 -14.76
CA VAL A 100 7.00 2.96 -14.75
C VAL A 100 7.59 2.70 -16.13
N LEU A 101 6.77 2.80 -17.19
CA LEU A 101 7.19 2.54 -18.58
C LEU A 101 7.66 3.80 -19.34
N ARG A 102 7.75 4.95 -18.67
CA ARG A 102 8.42 6.15 -19.21
C ARG A 102 9.91 6.10 -18.89
#